data_AF-A0A6A7BQW4-F1
#
_entry.id   AF-A0A6A7BQW4-F1
#
_cell.length_a   1.000
_cell.length_b   1.000
_cell.length_c   1.000
_cell.angle_alpha   90.00
_cell.angle_beta   90.00
_cell.angle_gamma   90.00
#
_symmetry.space_group_name_H-M   'P 1'
#
loop_
_entity.id
_entity.type
_entity.pdbx_description
1 polymer ?
#
loop_
_entity_poly.entity_id
_entity_poly.type
_entity_poly.pdbx_seq_one_letter_code
_entity_poly.pdbx_strand_id
1 'polypeptide(L)' 'MDASSMTGIIWHFLDGPEQQARDASMAAEVAGLPFTSSANQWSDPVTYWWAYGYDAQKAMEKAWRHAVGDKIRKG' A
#
# COMPACT_ATOMS: atom_id res chain seq x y z
N MET A 1 6.88 -9.28 -7.44
CA MET A 1 5.53 -8.81 -7.81
C MET A 1 5.24 -7.57 -6.98
N ASP A 2 4.74 -6.50 -7.58
CA ASP A 2 4.36 -5.29 -6.83
C ASP A 2 2.93 -5.39 -6.27
N ALA A 3 2.57 -4.46 -5.38
CA ALA A 3 1.26 -4.44 -4.71
C ALA A 3 0.09 -4.35 -5.73
N SER A 4 0.24 -3.54 -6.77
CA SER A 4 -0.77 -3.38 -7.82
C SER A 4 -1.00 -4.68 -8.60
N SER A 5 0.07 -5.39 -8.95
CA SER A 5 0.01 -6.67 -9.67
C SER A 5 -0.61 -7.76 -8.80
N MET A 6 -0.24 -7.82 -7.51
CA MET A 6 -0.85 -8.76 -6.55
C MET A 6 -2.35 -8.51 -6.41
N THR A 7 -2.73 -7.26 -6.22
CA THR A 7 -4.12 -6.82 -6.18
C THR A 7 -4.88 -7.32 -7.41
N GLY A 8 -4.33 -7.10 -8.61
CA GLY A 8 -4.93 -7.56 -9.86
C GLY A 8 -5.20 -9.08 -9.90
N ILE A 9 -4.36 -9.88 -9.26
CA ILE A 9 -4.53 -11.34 -9.21
C ILE A 9 -5.61 -11.74 -8.19
N ILE A 10 -5.52 -11.24 -6.96
CA ILE A 10 -6.42 -11.68 -5.86
C ILE A 10 -7.89 -11.38 -6.14
N TRP A 11 -8.19 -10.28 -6.85
CA TRP A 11 -9.56 -9.92 -7.19
C TRP A 11 -10.19 -10.91 -8.17
N HIS A 12 -9.37 -11.54 -9.01
CA HIS A 12 -9.79 -12.39 -10.12
C HIS A 12 -9.53 -13.88 -9.88
N PHE A 13 -9.36 -14.31 -8.63
CA PHE A 13 -9.40 -15.74 -8.34
C PHE A 13 -10.71 -16.34 -8.85
N LEU A 14 -10.58 -17.47 -9.54
CA LEU A 14 -11.73 -18.29 -9.91
C LEU A 14 -12.40 -18.82 -8.64
N ASP A 15 -13.70 -19.11 -8.75
CA ASP A 15 -14.45 -19.74 -7.67
C ASP A 15 -13.74 -21.02 -7.22
N GLY A 16 -13.44 -21.10 -5.93
CA GLY A 16 -12.62 -22.17 -5.38
C GLY A 16 -12.04 -21.85 -4.01
N PRO A 17 -11.19 -22.74 -3.48
CA PRO A 17 -10.61 -22.58 -2.15
C PRO A 17 -9.85 -21.26 -1.96
N GLU A 18 -9.12 -20.79 -2.96
CA GLU A 18 -8.34 -19.55 -2.92
C GLU A 18 -9.23 -18.31 -2.87
N GLN A 19 -10.31 -18.31 -3.66
CA GLN A 19 -11.30 -17.24 -3.65
C GLN A 19 -12.04 -17.20 -2.30
N GLN A 20 -12.43 -18.36 -1.76
CA GLN A 20 -13.07 -18.46 -0.43
C GLN A 20 -12.14 -17.98 0.69
N ALA A 21 -10.85 -18.32 0.64
CA ALA A 21 -9.87 -17.86 1.62
C ALA A 21 -9.69 -16.33 1.56
N ARG A 22 -9.64 -15.75 0.36
CA ARG A 22 -9.60 -14.30 0.16
C ARG A 22 -10.83 -13.63 0.75
N ASP A 23 -12.03 -14.13 0.44
CA ASP A 23 -13.29 -13.59 0.95
C ASP A 23 -13.38 -13.67 2.47
N ALA A 24 -13.01 -14.80 3.06
CA ALA A 24 -12.99 -14.99 4.51
C ALA A 24 -12.02 -13.99 5.19
N SER A 25 -10.86 -13.75 4.59
CA SER A 25 -9.89 -12.78 5.09
C SER A 25 -10.40 -11.33 5.02
N MET A 26 -11.33 -11.02 4.12
CA MET A 26 -11.88 -9.68 3.92
C MET A 26 -13.22 -9.45 4.62
N ALA A 27 -13.84 -10.50 5.18
CA ALA A 27 -15.21 -10.45 5.66
C ALA A 27 -15.48 -9.34 6.69
N ALA A 28 -14.56 -9.14 7.65
CA ALA A 28 -14.70 -8.09 8.66
C ALA A 28 -14.65 -6.68 8.05
N GLU A 29 -13.70 -6.44 7.14
CA GLU A 29 -13.59 -5.17 6.39
C GLU A 29 -14.88 -4.89 5.60
N VAL A 30 -15.36 -5.87 4.83
CA VAL A 30 -16.57 -5.73 4.00
C VAL A 30 -17.81 -5.47 4.86
N ALA A 31 -17.88 -6.07 6.05
CA ALA A 31 -18.95 -5.84 7.01
C ALA A 31 -18.83 -4.50 7.78
N GLY A 32 -17.76 -3.72 7.56
CA GLY A 32 -17.50 -2.48 8.29
C GLY A 32 -17.17 -2.70 9.77
N LEU A 33 -16.74 -3.91 10.13
CA LEU A 33 -16.33 -4.27 11.49
C LEU A 33 -14.86 -3.92 11.72
N PRO A 34 -14.41 -3.74 12.97
CA PRO A 34 -12.98 -3.58 13.27
C PRO A 34 -12.17 -4.79 12.78
N PHE A 35 -11.03 -4.52 12.14
CA PHE A 35 -10.11 -5.53 11.65
C PHE A 35 -8.66 -5.07 11.82
N THR A 36 -7.74 -6.02 11.94
CA THR A 36 -6.29 -5.76 12.05
C THR A 36 -5.53 -6.19 10.81
N SER A 37 -6.18 -6.91 9.89
CA SER A 37 -5.63 -7.39 8.64
C SER A 37 -6.72 -7.58 7.61
N SER A 38 -6.41 -7.38 6.33
CA SER A 38 -7.28 -7.75 5.20
C SER A 38 -6.46 -8.23 4.01
N ALA A 39 -6.98 -9.19 3.24
CA ALA A 39 -6.36 -9.56 1.97
C ALA A 39 -6.45 -8.42 0.94
N ASN A 40 -7.39 -7.50 1.10
CA ASN A 40 -7.40 -6.25 0.35
C ASN A 40 -6.29 -5.33 0.87
N GLN A 41 -5.18 -5.32 0.13
CA GLN A 41 -3.98 -4.53 0.44
C GLN A 41 -4.26 -3.04 0.65
N TRP A 42 -5.27 -2.46 -0.01
CA TRP A 42 -5.52 -1.02 0.11
C TRP A 42 -6.24 -0.64 1.39
N SER A 43 -6.90 -1.60 2.03
CA SER A 43 -7.58 -1.43 3.32
C SER A 43 -6.80 -2.05 4.47
N ASP A 44 -5.91 -3.00 4.19
CA ASP A 44 -5.03 -3.59 5.20
C ASP A 44 -4.25 -2.48 5.92
N PRO A 45 -4.27 -2.42 7.27
CA PRO A 45 -3.67 -1.31 8.00
C PRO A 45 -2.18 -1.14 7.71
N VAL A 46 -1.43 -2.22 7.47
CA VAL A 46 0.02 -2.15 7.22
C VAL A 46 0.29 -1.54 5.85
N THR A 47 -0.36 -2.05 4.81
CA THR A 47 -0.16 -1.54 3.45
C THR A 47 -0.78 -0.16 3.26
N TYR A 48 -1.90 0.14 3.89
CA TYR A 48 -2.49 1.48 3.94
C TYR A 48 -1.48 2.49 4.49
N TRP A 49 -0.86 2.22 5.64
CA TRP A 49 0.15 3.11 6.22
C TRP A 49 1.39 3.27 5.33
N TRP A 50 1.83 2.20 4.69
CA TRP A 50 2.95 2.27 3.75
C TRP A 50 2.62 3.13 2.52
N ALA A 51 1.44 2.96 1.93
CA ALA A 51 1.04 3.66 0.71
C ALA A 51 0.66 5.12 0.97
N TYR A 52 -0.14 5.38 2.00
CA TYR A 52 -0.74 6.69 2.27
C TYR A 52 -0.10 7.45 3.42
N GLY A 53 0.69 6.78 4.27
CA GLY A 53 1.46 7.42 5.35
C GLY A 53 2.79 8.02 4.91
N TYR A 54 3.10 7.98 3.61
CA TYR A 54 4.33 8.57 3.08
C TYR A 54 4.33 10.09 3.19
N ASP A 55 5.27 10.64 3.96
CA ASP A 55 5.47 12.09 4.09
C ASP A 55 6.20 12.64 2.85
N ALA A 56 5.41 12.94 1.83
CA ALA A 56 5.89 13.48 0.55
C ALA A 56 6.57 14.85 0.73
N GLN A 57 6.11 15.67 1.68
CA GLN A 57 6.69 16.99 1.93
C GLN A 57 8.12 16.84 2.45
N LYS A 58 8.33 16.05 3.51
CA LYS A 58 9.66 15.81 4.07
C LYS A 58 10.61 15.19 3.06
N ALA A 59 10.11 14.28 2.22
CA ALA A 59 10.88 13.70 1.13
C ALA A 59 11.32 14.76 0.12
N MET A 60 10.41 15.64 -0.29
CA MET A 60 10.69 16.72 -1.23
C MET A 60 11.69 17.72 -0.66
N GLU A 61 11.51 18.14 0.59
CA GLU A 61 12.45 19.05 1.26
C GLU A 61 13.86 18.47 1.34
N LYS A 62 13.98 17.16 1.62
CA LYS A 62 15.27 16.45 1.62
C LYS A 62 15.90 16.45 0.23
N ALA A 63 15.12 16.11 -0.80
CA ALA A 63 15.58 16.10 -2.18
C ALA A 63 16.04 17.50 -2.64
N TRP A 64 15.26 18.53 -2.30
CA TRP A 64 15.57 19.92 -2.63
C TRP A 64 16.88 20.39 -2.00
N ARG A 65 17.08 20.16 -0.69
CA ARG A 65 18.33 20.53 0.00
C ARG A 65 19.55 19.87 -0.63
N HIS A 66 19.42 18.62 -1.04
CA HIS A 66 20.50 17.90 -1.72
C HIS A 66 20.80 18.52 -3.09
N ALA A 67 19.78 18.70 -3.93
CA ALA A 67 19.94 19.26 -5.26
C ALA A 67 20.51 20.70 -5.26
N VAL A 68 20.08 21.55 -4.33
CA VAL A 68 20.58 22.93 -4.20
C VAL A 68 21.97 22.95 -3.58
N GLY A 69 22.22 22.19 -2.51
CA GLY A 69 23.54 22.11 -1.87
C GLY A 69 24.63 21.61 -2.81
N ASP A 70 24.30 20.66 -3.69
CA ASP A 70 25.22 20.14 -4.71
C ASP A 70 25.52 21.17 -5.80
N LYS A 71 24.55 22.02 -6.17
CA LYS A 71 24.78 23.12 -7.11
C LYS A 71 25.68 24.21 -6.51
N ILE A 72 25.56 24.50 -5.22
CA ILE A 72 26.40 25.49 -4.53
C ILE A 72 27.86 25.02 -4.41
N ARG A 73 28.12 23.72 -4.22
CA ARG A 73 29.50 23.19 -4.13
C ARG A 73 30.21 23.02 -5.47
N LYS A 74 29.48 23.00 -6.59
CA LYS A 74 30.03 22.77 -7.94
C LYS A 74 30.22 24.06 -8.75
N GLY A 75 29.75 25.20 -8.25
CA GLY A 75 30.02 26.54 -8.80
C GLY A 75 31.14 27.21 -8.03
#